data_AF-A0AAE9W8W4-F1
#
_entry.id   AF-A0AAE9W8W4-F1
#
_cell.length_a   1.000
_cell.length_b   1.000
_cell.length_c   1.000
_cell.angle_alpha   90.00
_cell.angle_beta   90.00
_cell.angle_gamma   90.00
#
_symmetry.space_group_name_H-M   'P 1'
#
loop_
_entity.id
_entity.type
_entity.pdbx_description
1 polymer ?
#
loop_
_entity_poly.entity_id
_entity_poly.type
_entity_poly.pdbx_seq_one_letter_code
_entity_poly.pdbx_strand_id
1 'polypeptide(L)'
;MGPKTRRRNSSPDEYNTADEEENMDDFIVDEFLSEEESTSRRSLRSGRKTEVPRGTRKKSSLQNSMDPSTETTKQRPISSIRGRSSRLSGTSEQSPRKVYSKGQEEKIMYTYGTDELTFQRGKNLVNAWKHFETAPGAACFERGPLFVEVDSDDIQPSKKKQNPIFSDNRFGEYSNDHLPLLIGNREPVYNLQPLQIFDSESRYSLKKEYLVNTGIHITSLSWLPTRETVQYIAVGGLLHSGELAGPIFTPSSGRNQIQIWDLVNEKELYLYCTLWHDWGSVYQLQWCPCVFNKDILGCLGVVTSDGIMRIINVPSKISHKNVFINEAEYTLQLPNCLISCFSWISTGDEFPKQLLVGCSNGYVALWDIVDSQNGPLFYIPIHDSYIHTVTQCSNEFPTMFVTTAYDCYTRIIDIRHPEFENKALSHKRDICYAIAWSNLLQSIISTTESQLVMIESIRGLTTQILDERHGSVMCLGTSKLHPFVAIGSSDGIVTVVNPFRLLGFSHKHRANVHRIFQLEYSEKQKKYRFSNNFRPGLTKSRKLDMYIFPWQVQINCTEWNPNYSHGGWLASGMACGLLRLEDLSAIHRA
;
A
#
# COMPACT_ATOMS: atom_id res chain seq x y z
N MET A 1 14.56 -34.40 31.48
CA MET A 1 15.22 -33.23 32.10
C MET A 1 14.42 -31.99 31.76
N GLY A 2 13.34 -31.74 32.50
CA GLY A 2 12.47 -30.56 32.29
C GLY A 2 12.87 -29.40 33.22
N PRO A 3 12.64 -28.13 32.84
CA PRO A 3 13.03 -27.00 33.65
C PRO A 3 12.04 -26.78 34.81
N LYS A 4 12.60 -26.59 36.00
CA LYS A 4 11.89 -26.41 37.28
C LYS A 4 11.21 -25.04 37.35
N THR A 5 9.90 -25.02 37.58
CA THR A 5 9.12 -23.84 37.95
C THR A 5 9.30 -23.53 39.43
N ARG A 6 9.61 -22.26 39.75
CA ARG A 6 9.78 -21.77 41.13
C ARG A 6 8.48 -21.07 41.54
N ARG A 7 7.64 -21.75 42.34
CA ARG A 7 6.46 -21.18 42.99
C ARG A 7 6.90 -20.15 44.04
N ARG A 8 6.24 -18.98 44.07
CA ARG A 8 6.17 -18.09 45.24
C ARG A 8 4.71 -17.97 45.63
N ASN A 9 4.41 -18.39 46.86
CA ASN A 9 3.15 -18.15 47.55
C ASN A 9 3.27 -16.82 48.31
N SER A 10 2.26 -15.96 48.19
CA SER A 10 1.82 -15.02 49.24
C SER A 10 0.35 -14.68 48.99
N SER A 11 -0.42 -14.68 50.08
CA SER A 11 -1.88 -14.61 50.21
C SER A 11 -2.52 -13.27 49.78
N PRO A 12 -3.85 -13.21 49.64
CA PRO A 12 -4.58 -12.05 49.13
C PRO A 12 -5.11 -11.17 50.27
N ASP A 13 -4.66 -9.92 50.35
CA ASP A 13 -5.22 -8.92 51.28
C ASP A 13 -6.06 -7.88 50.51
N GLU A 14 -7.36 -7.98 50.77
CA GLU A 14 -8.42 -6.97 50.87
C GLU A 14 -8.23 -5.60 50.19
N TYR A 15 -9.11 -5.33 49.21
CA TYR A 15 -9.35 -3.99 48.66
C TYR A 15 -10.22 -3.17 49.63
N ASN A 16 -9.65 -2.11 50.20
CA ASN A 16 -10.40 -1.03 50.84
C ASN A 16 -10.53 0.15 49.86
N THR A 17 -11.78 0.46 49.52
CA THR A 17 -12.21 1.67 48.81
C THR A 17 -12.57 2.74 49.84
N ALA A 18 -11.80 3.84 49.88
CA ALA A 18 -12.27 5.14 50.38
C ALA A 18 -11.20 6.23 50.09
N ASP A 19 -11.70 7.32 49.51
CA ASP A 19 -11.23 8.71 49.67
C ASP A 19 -9.89 9.11 49.04
N GLU A 20 -9.97 9.74 47.86
CA GLU A 20 -9.14 10.89 47.45
C GLU A 20 -9.79 11.56 46.22
N GLU A 21 -10.98 12.15 46.43
CA GLU A 21 -11.44 13.28 45.63
C GLU A 21 -10.97 14.56 46.34
N GLU A 22 -9.97 15.25 45.77
CA GLU A 22 -9.86 16.72 45.70
C GLU A 22 -8.45 17.15 45.21
N ASN A 23 -8.44 18.14 44.31
CA ASN A 23 -7.30 18.88 43.74
C ASN A 23 -6.59 18.30 42.50
N MET A 24 -7.27 18.38 41.35
CA MET A 24 -6.63 18.47 40.02
C MET A 24 -7.18 19.69 39.28
N ASP A 25 -6.91 20.87 39.84
CA ASP A 25 -7.00 22.14 39.13
C ASP A 25 -5.60 22.55 38.61
N ASP A 26 -5.58 23.07 37.39
CA ASP A 26 -4.48 23.72 36.67
C ASP A 26 -3.31 22.86 36.13
N PHE A 27 -3.56 22.10 35.05
CA PHE A 27 -2.52 21.73 34.09
C PHE A 27 -2.58 22.68 32.88
N ILE A 28 -1.83 23.79 32.97
CA ILE A 28 -1.73 24.83 31.95
C ILE A 28 -0.84 24.33 30.79
N VAL A 29 -1.42 24.26 29.59
CA VAL A 29 -0.80 23.78 28.34
C VAL A 29 0.16 24.81 27.69
N ASP A 30 0.20 26.04 28.21
CA ASP A 30 0.96 27.15 27.60
C ASP A 30 2.47 27.17 27.91
N GLU A 31 2.95 26.41 28.90
CA GLU A 31 4.36 26.48 29.29
C GLU A 31 5.29 25.69 28.32
N PHE A 32 4.75 24.68 27.63
CA PHE A 32 5.52 23.84 26.69
C PHE A 32 5.87 24.52 25.37
N LEU A 33 5.19 25.61 25.01
CA LEU A 33 5.46 26.39 23.80
C LEU A 33 6.38 27.60 24.07
N SER A 34 6.51 28.03 25.32
CA SER A 34 7.33 29.19 25.69
C SER A 34 8.83 28.86 25.81
N GLU A 35 9.19 27.62 26.16
CA GLU A 35 10.60 27.20 26.21
C GLU A 35 11.21 27.03 24.80
N GLU A 36 10.39 26.74 23.78
CA GLU A 36 10.85 26.58 22.39
C GLU A 36 11.25 27.90 21.71
N GLU A 37 10.66 29.04 22.08
CA GLU A 37 11.05 30.35 21.53
C GLU A 37 12.38 30.88 22.11
N SER A 38 12.78 30.42 23.29
CA SER A 38 13.96 30.94 24.00
C SER A 38 15.31 30.40 23.50
N THR A 39 15.31 29.33 22.70
CA THR A 39 16.56 28.71 22.17
C THR A 39 17.01 29.27 20.82
N SER A 40 16.30 30.24 20.26
CA SER A 40 16.59 30.84 18.94
C SER A 40 17.51 32.07 18.97
N ARG A 41 18.02 32.49 20.14
CA ARG A 41 18.94 33.64 20.27
C ARG A 41 20.21 33.32 21.04
N ARG A 42 21.11 32.51 20.47
CA ARG A 42 22.55 32.51 20.85
C ARG A 42 23.42 31.82 19.80
N SER A 43 23.76 32.53 18.73
CA SER A 43 24.88 32.14 17.86
C SER A 43 25.72 33.34 17.41
N LEU A 44 26.23 34.11 18.38
CA LEU A 44 27.36 35.01 18.17
C LEU A 44 28.19 35.07 19.44
N ARG A 45 29.31 34.32 19.50
CA ARG A 45 30.59 34.77 20.09
C ARG A 45 31.69 33.71 20.03
N SER A 46 32.76 34.10 19.33
CA SER A 46 34.19 33.83 19.53
C SER A 46 34.68 32.40 19.79
N GLY A 47 35.52 31.93 18.87
CA GLY A 47 36.38 30.77 19.09
C GLY A 47 37.39 30.96 20.22
N ARG A 48 37.58 29.88 20.99
CA ARG A 48 38.78 29.67 21.80
C ARG A 48 39.06 28.17 21.79
N LYS A 49 40.20 27.80 21.20
CA LYS A 49 40.73 26.43 21.16
C LYS A 49 41.04 25.96 22.59
N THR A 50 40.65 24.74 22.92
CA THR A 50 41.19 23.99 24.06
C THR A 50 41.72 22.65 23.55
N GLU A 51 43.02 22.45 23.76
CA GLU A 51 43.77 21.25 23.44
C GLU A 51 43.50 20.15 24.47
N VAL A 52 43.41 18.89 24.03
CA VAL A 52 43.36 17.71 24.89
C VAL A 52 44.69 16.96 24.74
N PRO A 53 45.39 16.58 25.83
CA PRO A 53 46.71 15.98 25.74
C PRO A 53 46.65 14.47 25.45
N ARG A 54 47.53 14.04 24.53
CA ARG A 54 47.81 12.64 24.19
C ARG A 54 48.73 12.00 25.24
N GLY A 55 48.25 10.95 25.90
CA GLY A 55 49.08 10.06 26.73
C GLY A 55 49.78 8.99 25.88
N THR A 56 51.11 9.03 25.83
CA THR A 56 51.97 7.99 25.25
C THR A 56 52.49 7.09 26.35
N ARG A 57 52.37 5.75 26.20
CA ARG A 57 52.96 4.77 27.12
C ARG A 57 53.98 3.92 26.36
N LYS A 58 55.26 4.15 26.65
CA LYS A 58 56.41 3.34 26.22
C LYS A 58 56.40 1.99 26.97
N LYS A 59 56.81 0.90 26.30
CA LYS A 59 57.29 -0.33 26.95
C LYS A 59 58.74 -0.60 26.53
N SER A 60 59.52 -0.97 27.53
CA SER A 60 60.97 -1.10 27.61
C SER A 60 61.49 -2.44 27.08
N SER A 61 62.71 -2.37 26.54
CA SER A 61 63.61 -3.46 26.16
C SER A 61 64.30 -4.10 27.35
N LEU A 62 64.54 -5.42 27.31
CA LEU A 62 65.60 -6.11 28.05
C LEU A 62 66.26 -7.14 27.11
N GLN A 63 67.61 -7.08 27.08
CA GLN A 63 68.53 -7.97 26.37
C GLN A 63 68.98 -9.14 27.27
N ASN A 64 69.44 -10.21 26.62
CA ASN A 64 70.56 -11.14 26.94
C ASN A 64 70.17 -12.59 26.57
N SER A 65 71.00 -13.50 26.10
CA SER A 65 72.28 -13.54 25.35
C SER A 65 72.69 -15.03 25.28
N MET A 66 73.14 -15.47 24.10
CA MET A 66 74.12 -16.56 23.81
C MET A 66 73.78 -18.06 23.99
N ASP A 67 73.80 -18.71 22.81
CA ASP A 67 74.18 -20.08 22.37
C ASP A 67 75.47 -20.68 23.02
N PRO A 68 75.86 -21.99 22.85
CA PRO A 68 75.97 -22.66 21.54
C PRO A 68 75.94 -24.21 21.38
N SER A 69 75.85 -24.61 20.09
CA SER A 69 76.42 -25.83 19.43
C SER A 69 75.73 -27.19 19.69
N THR A 70 75.64 -28.18 18.78
CA THR A 70 76.46 -28.57 17.60
C THR A 70 75.68 -29.53 16.66
N GLU A 71 75.90 -29.36 15.35
CA GLU A 71 76.16 -30.38 14.29
C GLU A 71 75.13 -31.39 13.70
N THR A 72 74.82 -31.15 12.41
CA THR A 72 74.89 -32.06 11.21
C THR A 72 73.87 -33.24 11.10
N THR A 73 73.28 -33.66 9.96
CA THR A 73 73.54 -33.50 8.52
C THR A 73 72.32 -33.91 7.66
N LYS A 74 71.96 -33.05 6.70
CA LYS A 74 71.54 -33.24 5.28
C LYS A 74 70.72 -34.46 4.80
N GLN A 75 69.68 -34.19 3.98
CA GLN A 75 69.54 -34.39 2.50
C GLN A 75 68.03 -34.26 2.14
N ARG A 76 67.49 -33.70 1.04
CA ARG A 76 67.92 -33.04 -0.23
C ARG A 76 66.66 -32.35 -0.88
N PRO A 77 66.75 -31.64 -2.03
CA PRO A 77 66.01 -30.40 -2.35
C PRO A 77 64.98 -30.51 -3.51
N ILE A 78 64.33 -29.40 -3.91
CA ILE A 78 64.06 -29.00 -5.33
C ILE A 78 63.65 -27.51 -5.47
N SER A 79 64.36 -26.83 -6.39
CA SER A 79 64.11 -25.65 -7.25
C SER A 79 63.65 -24.25 -6.75
N SER A 80 64.58 -23.33 -6.97
CA SER A 80 64.57 -21.85 -7.13
C SER A 80 64.17 -21.40 -8.55
N ILE A 81 63.65 -20.19 -8.84
CA ILE A 81 64.33 -18.93 -9.30
C ILE A 81 63.20 -17.99 -9.81
N ARG A 82 63.00 -16.74 -9.32
CA ARG A 82 63.67 -15.45 -9.59
C ARG A 82 63.37 -14.80 -10.97
N GLY A 83 62.91 -13.54 -10.94
CA GLY A 83 62.95 -12.60 -12.08
C GLY A 83 62.50 -11.19 -11.68
N ARG A 84 63.36 -10.19 -11.87
CA ARG A 84 63.28 -8.82 -11.33
C ARG A 84 63.36 -7.81 -12.50
N SER A 85 62.54 -6.76 -12.42
CA SER A 85 62.77 -5.38 -12.93
C SER A 85 62.70 -5.07 -14.43
N SER A 86 61.82 -4.11 -14.77
CA SER A 86 62.20 -2.92 -15.58
C SER A 86 61.28 -1.72 -15.27
N ARG A 87 61.90 -0.53 -15.17
CA ARG A 87 61.32 0.79 -14.86
C ARG A 87 61.37 1.68 -16.11
N LEU A 88 60.50 2.71 -16.13
CA LEU A 88 60.38 3.88 -17.04
C LEU A 88 59.57 3.58 -18.31
N SER A 89 58.55 4.34 -18.71
CA SER A 89 58.40 5.81 -18.79
C SER A 89 56.95 6.28 -18.58
N GLY A 90 56.77 7.55 -18.18
CA GLY A 90 55.49 8.08 -17.72
C GLY A 90 54.48 8.47 -18.80
N THR A 91 53.22 8.37 -18.40
CA THR A 91 52.14 9.33 -18.68
C THR A 91 51.33 9.44 -17.39
N SER A 92 50.97 10.66 -17.02
CA SER A 92 50.15 10.94 -15.84
C SER A 92 48.72 10.45 -16.08
N GLU A 93 48.43 9.21 -15.70
CA GLU A 93 47.04 8.76 -15.63
C GLU A 93 46.39 9.33 -14.37
N GLN A 94 45.34 10.09 -14.64
CA GLN A 94 44.47 10.73 -13.68
C GLN A 94 44.03 9.72 -12.61
N SER A 95 44.09 10.15 -11.35
CA SER A 95 43.54 9.45 -10.19
C SER A 95 42.24 8.70 -10.53
N PRO A 96 42.06 7.43 -10.12
CA PRO A 96 40.83 6.72 -10.40
C PRO A 96 39.66 7.50 -9.81
N ARG A 97 38.75 7.90 -10.69
CA ARG A 97 37.48 8.51 -10.35
C ARG A 97 36.81 7.69 -9.25
N LYS A 98 36.27 8.38 -8.26
CA LYS A 98 35.54 7.87 -7.09
C LYS A 98 34.73 6.61 -7.45
N VAL A 99 35.03 5.51 -6.76
CA VAL A 99 34.24 4.27 -6.78
C VAL A 99 32.90 4.54 -6.09
N TYR A 100 31.92 5.00 -6.86
CA TYR A 100 30.49 4.91 -6.56
C TYR A 100 29.91 3.95 -7.61
N SER A 101 29.75 2.65 -7.32
CA SER A 101 28.99 1.76 -8.23
C SER A 101 28.61 0.38 -7.70
N LYS A 102 29.42 -0.33 -6.89
CA LYS A 102 29.12 -1.76 -6.58
C LYS A 102 27.78 -2.01 -5.88
N GLY A 103 27.46 -1.27 -4.82
CA GLY A 103 26.24 -1.53 -4.04
C GLY A 103 24.92 -1.15 -4.73
N GLN A 104 24.94 -0.25 -5.72
CA GLN A 104 23.74 0.12 -6.48
C GLN A 104 23.47 -0.88 -7.60
N GLU A 105 24.52 -1.26 -8.34
CA GLU A 105 24.41 -2.25 -9.40
C GLU A 105 24.00 -3.61 -8.84
N GLU A 106 24.54 -4.02 -7.69
CA GLU A 106 24.10 -5.23 -6.97
C GLU A 106 22.60 -5.18 -6.62
N LYS A 107 22.09 -4.07 -6.09
CA LYS A 107 20.64 -3.92 -5.79
C LYS A 107 19.78 -4.05 -7.04
N ILE A 108 20.21 -3.47 -8.16
CA ILE A 108 19.49 -3.57 -9.44
C ILE A 108 19.54 -5.01 -9.95
N MET A 109 20.68 -5.70 -9.85
CA MET A 109 20.80 -7.11 -10.23
C MET A 109 19.88 -8.01 -9.41
N TYR A 110 19.77 -7.78 -8.10
CA TYR A 110 18.84 -8.53 -7.26
C TYR A 110 17.38 -8.23 -7.56
N THR A 111 17.08 -7.02 -8.04
CA THR A 111 15.70 -6.62 -8.34
C THR A 111 15.25 -7.12 -9.71
N TYR A 112 16.04 -6.89 -10.75
CA TYR A 112 15.69 -7.16 -12.15
C TYR A 112 16.30 -8.43 -12.74
N GLY A 113 17.33 -8.98 -12.11
CA GLY A 113 18.09 -10.13 -12.59
C GLY A 113 19.48 -9.76 -13.09
N THR A 114 20.25 -10.80 -13.44
CA THR A 114 21.62 -10.70 -13.94
C THR A 114 21.72 -10.64 -15.46
N ASP A 115 20.59 -10.79 -16.16
CA ASP A 115 20.58 -10.70 -17.62
C ASP A 115 20.80 -9.25 -18.07
N GLU A 116 21.65 -9.04 -19.08
CA GLU A 116 22.12 -7.71 -19.49
C GLU A 116 20.94 -6.82 -19.93
N LEU A 117 19.96 -7.38 -20.66
CA LEU A 117 18.78 -6.63 -21.11
C LEU A 117 17.94 -6.14 -19.91
N THR A 118 17.63 -7.04 -18.97
CA THR A 118 16.84 -6.72 -17.78
C THR A 118 17.58 -5.75 -16.84
N PHE A 119 18.90 -5.90 -16.74
CA PHE A 119 19.75 -5.03 -15.94
C PHE A 119 19.80 -3.61 -16.50
N GLN A 120 19.99 -3.46 -17.82
CA GLN A 120 19.96 -2.14 -18.47
C GLN A 120 18.58 -1.48 -18.37
N ARG A 121 17.49 -2.25 -18.51
CA ARG A 121 16.12 -1.77 -18.28
C ARG A 121 15.97 -1.21 -16.87
N GLY A 122 16.41 -1.96 -15.85
CA GLY A 122 16.39 -1.50 -14.46
C GLY A 122 17.22 -0.22 -14.24
N LYS A 123 18.40 -0.13 -14.86
CA LYS A 123 19.27 1.06 -14.78
C LYS A 123 18.60 2.29 -15.41
N ASN A 124 17.92 2.12 -16.54
CA ASN A 124 17.16 3.18 -17.20
C ASN A 124 15.99 3.66 -16.35
N LEU A 125 15.21 2.74 -15.79
CA LEU A 125 14.09 3.07 -14.89
C LEU A 125 14.58 3.83 -13.64
N VAL A 126 15.63 3.35 -12.98
CA VAL A 126 16.21 4.05 -11.82
C VAL A 126 16.64 5.46 -12.22
N ASN A 127 17.31 5.64 -13.36
CA ASN A 127 17.76 6.94 -13.81
C ASN A 127 16.62 7.89 -14.17
N ALA A 128 15.54 7.39 -14.76
CA ALA A 128 14.35 8.16 -15.08
C ALA A 128 13.62 8.61 -13.80
N TRP A 129 13.38 7.68 -12.88
CA TRP A 129 12.42 7.89 -11.78
C TRP A 129 13.05 8.43 -10.48
N LYS A 130 14.36 8.25 -10.26
CA LYS A 130 15.00 8.64 -8.98
C LYS A 130 14.87 10.12 -8.65
N HIS A 131 14.72 11.00 -9.64
CA HIS A 131 14.68 12.44 -9.39
C HIS A 131 13.31 12.94 -8.95
N PHE A 132 12.23 12.22 -9.29
CA PHE A 132 10.87 12.64 -8.97
C PHE A 132 10.51 12.38 -7.50
N GLU A 133 9.89 13.38 -6.89
CA GLU A 133 9.41 13.37 -5.50
C GLU A 133 7.98 12.84 -5.42
N THR A 134 7.13 13.29 -6.34
CA THR A 134 5.73 12.91 -6.52
C THR A 134 5.50 12.42 -7.93
N ALA A 135 4.34 11.78 -8.17
CA ALA A 135 3.92 11.38 -9.50
C ALA A 135 4.02 12.58 -10.46
N PRO A 136 4.75 12.48 -11.59
CA PRO A 136 4.79 13.54 -12.58
C PRO A 136 3.50 13.58 -13.42
N GLY A 137 3.36 14.60 -14.27
CA GLY A 137 2.27 14.70 -15.25
C GLY A 137 2.26 13.54 -16.26
N ALA A 138 1.12 13.36 -16.92
CA ALA A 138 0.89 12.31 -17.93
C ALA A 138 1.98 12.22 -19.02
N ALA A 139 2.60 13.36 -19.36
CA ALA A 139 3.68 13.43 -20.35
C ALA A 139 4.95 12.65 -19.95
N CYS A 140 5.16 12.39 -18.67
CA CYS A 140 6.32 11.65 -18.16
C CYS A 140 6.06 10.15 -17.99
N PHE A 141 4.81 9.70 -18.10
CA PHE A 141 4.50 8.27 -18.02
C PHE A 141 4.92 7.57 -19.30
N GLU A 142 5.53 6.39 -19.15
CA GLU A 142 5.76 5.50 -20.26
C GLU A 142 4.40 5.07 -20.82
N ARG A 143 4.21 5.15 -22.14
CA ARG A 143 3.03 4.58 -22.79
C ARG A 143 3.16 3.06 -22.69
N GLY A 144 2.60 2.49 -21.61
CA GLY A 144 2.50 1.05 -21.43
C GLY A 144 1.62 0.40 -22.49
N PRO A 145 1.56 -0.94 -22.54
CA PRO A 145 0.57 -1.64 -23.36
C PRO A 145 -0.82 -1.13 -22.94
N LEU A 146 -1.57 -0.62 -23.92
CA LEU A 146 -2.94 -0.18 -23.71
C LEU A 146 -3.75 -1.37 -23.21
N PHE A 147 -4.71 -1.13 -22.31
CA PHE A 147 -5.71 -2.13 -21.97
C PHE A 147 -6.31 -2.75 -23.24
N VAL A 148 -6.51 -4.07 -23.20
CA VAL A 148 -7.17 -4.82 -24.29
C VAL A 148 -8.55 -4.22 -24.50
N GLU A 149 -8.84 -3.84 -25.73
CA GLU A 149 -10.20 -3.48 -26.14
C GLU A 149 -10.96 -4.76 -26.46
N VAL A 150 -12.15 -4.87 -25.89
CA VAL A 150 -13.01 -6.04 -26.07
C VAL A 150 -14.32 -5.55 -26.66
N ASP A 151 -14.67 -6.11 -27.81
CA ASP A 151 -15.99 -5.87 -28.39
C ASP A 151 -17.03 -6.60 -27.55
N SER A 152 -18.20 -5.99 -27.39
CA SER A 152 -19.31 -6.49 -26.55
C SER A 152 -19.75 -7.92 -26.92
N ASP A 153 -19.40 -8.40 -28.11
CA ASP A 153 -19.77 -9.72 -28.62
C ASP A 153 -18.87 -10.86 -28.10
N ASP A 154 -17.64 -10.56 -27.66
CA ASP A 154 -16.69 -11.55 -27.12
C ASP A 154 -17.03 -11.99 -25.69
N ILE A 155 -17.66 -11.09 -24.93
CA ILE A 155 -18.46 -11.50 -23.78
C ILE A 155 -19.78 -11.95 -24.37
N GLN A 156 -19.98 -13.23 -24.64
CA GLN A 156 -21.34 -13.72 -24.89
C GLN A 156 -22.16 -13.37 -23.65
N PRO A 157 -23.02 -12.34 -23.68
CA PRO A 157 -23.83 -12.06 -22.51
C PRO A 157 -24.70 -13.30 -22.33
N SER A 158 -24.83 -13.76 -21.09
CA SER A 158 -25.92 -14.68 -20.82
C SER A 158 -27.19 -13.99 -21.32
N LYS A 159 -28.09 -14.71 -21.99
CA LYS A 159 -29.33 -14.15 -22.59
C LYS A 159 -30.32 -13.58 -21.54
N LYS A 160 -29.86 -13.26 -20.33
CA LYS A 160 -30.61 -12.55 -19.30
C LYS A 160 -30.37 -11.06 -19.46
N LYS A 161 -31.22 -10.41 -20.27
CA LYS A 161 -31.36 -8.95 -20.16
C LYS A 161 -31.70 -8.62 -18.72
N GLN A 162 -30.77 -8.01 -17.99
CA GLN A 162 -31.06 -7.39 -16.71
C GLN A 162 -32.09 -6.29 -16.98
N ASN A 163 -33.34 -6.53 -16.60
CA ASN A 163 -34.29 -5.44 -16.44
C ASN A 163 -34.10 -4.96 -15.00
N PRO A 164 -33.37 -3.84 -14.75
CA PRO A 164 -33.37 -3.24 -13.43
C PRO A 164 -34.83 -2.98 -13.05
N ILE A 165 -35.29 -3.60 -11.96
CA ILE A 165 -36.64 -3.36 -11.47
C ILE A 165 -36.59 -2.01 -10.75
N PHE A 166 -37.09 -0.98 -11.42
CA PHE A 166 -37.32 0.33 -10.82
C PHE A 166 -38.52 0.23 -9.88
N SER A 167 -38.26 0.17 -8.58
CA SER A 167 -39.30 0.37 -7.58
C SER A 167 -38.78 1.33 -6.53
N ASP A 168 -39.46 2.47 -6.38
CA ASP A 168 -39.04 3.58 -5.51
C ASP A 168 -38.98 3.23 -4.01
N ASN A 169 -39.53 2.09 -3.60
CA ASN A 169 -39.58 1.64 -2.20
C ASN A 169 -38.43 0.69 -1.80
N ARG A 170 -37.39 0.51 -2.64
CA ARG A 170 -36.29 -0.44 -2.40
C ARG A 170 -34.92 0.20 -2.10
N PHE A 171 -34.86 1.50 -1.84
CA PHE A 171 -33.60 2.16 -1.47
C PHE A 171 -33.38 2.08 0.04
N GLY A 172 -32.12 2.03 0.47
CA GLY A 172 -31.74 2.01 1.89
C GLY A 172 -31.40 3.40 2.42
N GLU A 173 -31.14 3.49 3.73
CA GLU A 173 -30.64 4.71 4.36
C GLU A 173 -29.10 4.79 4.24
N TYR A 174 -28.55 6.01 4.34
CA TYR A 174 -27.11 6.19 4.44
C TYR A 174 -26.64 5.81 5.86
N SER A 175 -25.42 5.29 5.96
CA SER A 175 -24.84 4.93 7.27
C SER A 175 -24.52 6.15 8.14
N ASN A 176 -24.24 7.29 7.51
CA ASN A 176 -23.89 8.54 8.18
C ASN A 176 -24.75 9.69 7.65
N ASP A 177 -25.39 10.44 8.55
CA ASP A 177 -26.27 11.56 8.19
C ASP A 177 -25.51 12.87 7.90
N HIS A 178 -24.48 13.18 8.69
CA HIS A 178 -23.69 14.40 8.50
C HIS A 178 -22.29 14.24 9.09
N LEU A 179 -21.30 14.72 8.36
CA LEU A 179 -19.90 14.72 8.82
C LEU A 179 -19.46 16.16 9.14
N PRO A 180 -19.30 16.52 10.43
CA PRO A 180 -18.77 17.82 10.83
C PRO A 180 -17.25 17.85 10.61
N LEU A 181 -16.85 18.51 9.52
CA LEU A 181 -15.48 18.58 9.03
C LEU A 181 -14.89 19.98 9.25
N LEU A 182 -13.71 20.03 9.86
CA LEU A 182 -12.90 21.22 10.02
C LEU A 182 -11.67 21.10 9.11
N ILE A 183 -11.50 22.03 8.17
CA ILE A 183 -10.39 22.02 7.23
C ILE A 183 -9.32 22.98 7.75
N GLY A 184 -8.12 22.47 8.04
CA GLY A 184 -7.05 23.23 8.68
C GLY A 184 -7.34 23.54 10.16
N ASN A 185 -6.93 24.72 10.64
CA ASN A 185 -7.02 25.08 12.07
C ASN A 185 -7.93 26.30 12.37
N ARG A 186 -8.31 27.09 11.36
CA ARG A 186 -8.92 28.43 11.56
C ARG A 186 -10.29 28.60 10.92
N GLU A 187 -10.84 27.55 10.34
CA GLU A 187 -12.05 27.63 9.53
C GLU A 187 -13.30 27.14 10.27
N PRO A 188 -14.50 27.59 9.83
CA PRO A 188 -15.74 27.08 10.37
C PRO A 188 -15.89 25.57 10.09
N VAL A 189 -16.67 24.91 10.94
CA VAL A 189 -17.02 23.50 10.76
C VAL A 189 -18.01 23.39 9.59
N TYR A 190 -17.64 22.62 8.57
CA TYR A 190 -18.48 22.26 7.43
C TYR A 190 -19.23 20.97 7.73
N ASN A 191 -20.56 20.99 7.72
CA ASN A 191 -21.37 19.79 7.87
C ASN A 191 -21.66 19.20 6.49
N LEU A 192 -20.83 18.23 6.06
CA LEU A 192 -21.00 17.56 4.77
C LEU A 192 -22.13 16.55 4.82
N GLN A 193 -23.17 16.78 4.02
CA GLN A 193 -24.27 15.85 3.80
C GLN A 193 -23.83 14.67 2.90
N PRO A 194 -24.54 13.54 2.91
CA PRO A 194 -24.25 12.42 2.03
C PRO A 194 -24.35 12.85 0.57
N LEU A 195 -23.42 12.33 -0.24
CA LEU A 195 -23.19 12.67 -1.65
C LEU A 195 -22.77 14.13 -1.90
N GLN A 196 -22.53 14.93 -0.85
CA GLN A 196 -22.09 16.30 -1.01
C GLN A 196 -20.60 16.34 -1.34
N ILE A 197 -20.27 17.08 -2.39
CA ILE A 197 -18.91 17.34 -2.83
C ILE A 197 -18.45 18.65 -2.22
N PHE A 198 -17.33 18.58 -1.52
CA PHE A 198 -16.54 19.72 -1.12
C PHE A 198 -15.45 19.94 -2.17
N ASP A 199 -15.61 21.00 -2.95
CA ASP A 199 -14.63 21.41 -3.94
C ASP A 199 -13.64 22.41 -3.33
N SER A 200 -12.36 22.02 -3.34
CA SER A 200 -11.27 22.87 -2.84
C SER A 200 -10.65 23.76 -3.92
N GLU A 201 -11.08 23.70 -5.18
CA GLU A 201 -10.56 24.58 -6.26
C GLU A 201 -10.69 26.06 -5.89
N SER A 202 -11.75 26.44 -5.16
CA SER A 202 -11.94 27.80 -4.66
C SER A 202 -10.82 28.32 -3.75
N ARG A 203 -9.99 27.44 -3.18
CA ARG A 203 -8.97 27.76 -2.16
C ARG A 203 -7.55 27.61 -2.66
N TYR A 204 -7.31 26.69 -3.59
CA TYR A 204 -5.99 26.41 -4.13
C TYR A 204 -6.09 26.27 -5.65
N SER A 205 -5.86 27.36 -6.38
CA SER A 205 -5.99 27.41 -7.84
C SER A 205 -5.07 26.43 -8.61
N LEU A 206 -4.03 25.91 -7.94
CA LEU A 206 -3.06 24.98 -8.52
C LEU A 206 -3.28 23.52 -8.09
N LYS A 207 -4.17 23.26 -7.12
CA LYS A 207 -4.36 21.94 -6.54
C LYS A 207 -5.79 21.46 -6.81
N LYS A 208 -5.91 20.43 -7.65
CA LYS A 208 -7.18 19.76 -7.92
C LYS A 208 -7.40 18.68 -6.87
N GLU A 209 -8.31 18.94 -5.94
CA GLU A 209 -8.73 17.97 -4.93
C GLU A 209 -10.25 18.03 -4.71
N TYR A 210 -10.88 16.87 -4.64
CA TYR A 210 -12.28 16.70 -4.28
C TYR A 210 -12.37 15.89 -3.01
N LEU A 211 -13.21 16.35 -2.10
CA LEU A 211 -13.56 15.63 -0.89
C LEU A 211 -15.07 15.39 -0.88
N VAL A 212 -15.49 14.15 -0.76
CA VAL A 212 -16.90 13.76 -0.85
C VAL A 212 -17.29 12.97 0.38
N ASN A 213 -18.42 13.31 1.00
CA ASN A 213 -19.06 12.42 1.95
C ASN A 213 -19.91 11.41 1.16
N THR A 214 -19.49 10.15 1.10
CA THR A 214 -20.23 9.11 0.37
C THR A 214 -21.45 8.59 1.13
N GLY A 215 -21.54 8.85 2.44
CA GLY A 215 -22.57 8.28 3.31
C GLY A 215 -22.42 6.77 3.55
N ILE A 216 -21.31 6.17 3.12
CA ILE A 216 -20.96 4.76 3.33
C ILE A 216 -19.58 4.69 3.98
N HIS A 217 -19.35 3.78 4.92
CA HIS A 217 -18.02 3.50 5.43
C HIS A 217 -17.16 2.79 4.38
N ILE A 218 -16.31 3.54 3.67
CA ILE A 218 -15.59 3.04 2.48
C ILE A 218 -14.61 1.94 2.87
N THR A 219 -14.64 0.82 2.15
CA THR A 219 -13.70 -0.31 2.30
C THR A 219 -12.89 -0.56 1.03
N SER A 220 -13.48 -0.27 -0.13
CA SER A 220 -12.86 -0.56 -1.42
C SER A 220 -13.15 0.54 -2.42
N LEU A 221 -12.13 0.80 -3.24
CA LEU A 221 -12.16 1.69 -4.39
C LEU A 221 -11.68 0.90 -5.60
N SER A 222 -12.27 1.17 -6.77
CA SER A 222 -11.74 0.68 -8.04
C SER A 222 -11.92 1.72 -9.14
N TRP A 223 -10.83 2.15 -9.77
CA TRP A 223 -10.87 2.98 -10.97
C TRP A 223 -11.18 2.15 -12.22
N LEU A 224 -12.06 2.65 -13.07
CA LEU A 224 -12.38 2.02 -14.35
C LEU A 224 -11.24 2.23 -15.35
N PRO A 225 -10.72 1.17 -15.98
CA PRO A 225 -9.85 1.29 -17.15
C PRO A 225 -10.61 1.87 -18.34
N THR A 226 -10.22 3.05 -18.82
CA THR A 226 -10.85 3.72 -19.96
C THR A 226 -9.84 4.55 -20.77
N ARG A 227 -10.13 4.70 -22.07
CA ARG A 227 -9.42 5.62 -22.97
C ARG A 227 -10.12 6.98 -23.08
N GLU A 228 -11.31 7.09 -22.53
CA GLU A 228 -12.10 8.32 -22.55
C GLU A 228 -11.47 9.41 -21.66
N THR A 229 -11.91 10.64 -21.88
CA THR A 229 -11.52 11.77 -21.02
C THR A 229 -12.19 11.67 -19.65
N VAL A 230 -13.42 11.17 -19.59
CA VAL A 230 -14.15 10.96 -18.35
C VAL A 230 -13.59 9.74 -17.63
N GLN A 231 -13.27 9.90 -16.35
CA GLN A 231 -12.75 8.84 -15.51
C GLN A 231 -13.83 8.40 -14.53
N TYR A 232 -13.99 7.09 -14.32
CA TYR A 232 -14.99 6.57 -13.40
C TYR A 232 -14.32 5.84 -12.24
N ILE A 233 -14.85 6.02 -11.03
CA ILE A 233 -14.43 5.29 -9.84
C ILE A 233 -15.63 4.66 -9.15
N ALA A 234 -15.51 3.37 -8.84
CA ALA A 234 -16.47 2.64 -8.03
C ALA A 234 -16.07 2.68 -6.56
N VAL A 235 -17.05 2.88 -5.70
CA VAL A 235 -16.89 3.02 -4.25
C VAL A 235 -17.85 2.07 -3.56
N GLY A 236 -17.33 1.24 -2.65
CA GLY A 236 -18.09 0.29 -1.86
C GLY A 236 -17.66 0.33 -0.40
N GLY A 237 -18.54 -0.13 0.48
CA GLY A 237 -18.29 -0.02 1.91
C GLY A 237 -19.13 -0.94 2.78
N LEU A 238 -18.97 -0.78 4.09
CA LEU A 238 -19.68 -1.54 5.11
C LEU A 238 -21.10 -1.02 5.33
N LEU A 239 -22.00 -1.94 5.68
CA LEU A 239 -23.35 -1.64 6.16
C LEU A 239 -23.33 -0.96 7.54
N HIS A 240 -22.53 -1.50 8.45
CA HIS A 240 -22.32 -0.98 9.81
C HIS A 240 -20.81 -0.91 10.08
N SER A 241 -20.40 -0.01 10.96
CA SER A 241 -18.98 0.22 11.29
C SER A 241 -18.71 0.14 12.78
N GLY A 242 -17.42 0.09 13.13
CA GLY A 242 -16.97 -0.01 14.53
C GLY A 242 -17.47 -1.29 15.20
N GLU A 243 -17.99 -1.15 16.41
CA GLU A 243 -18.46 -2.26 17.25
C GLU A 243 -19.74 -2.94 16.71
N LEU A 244 -20.46 -2.28 15.80
CA LEU A 244 -21.67 -2.80 15.18
C LEU A 244 -21.37 -3.67 13.95
N ALA A 245 -20.11 -3.73 13.50
CA ALA A 245 -19.72 -4.58 12.40
C ALA A 245 -19.75 -6.06 12.83
N GLY A 246 -20.46 -6.88 12.04
CA GLY A 246 -20.50 -8.32 12.26
C GLY A 246 -19.14 -9.01 11.97
N PRO A 247 -18.96 -10.27 12.40
CA PRO A 247 -17.75 -11.02 12.13
C PRO A 247 -17.57 -11.29 10.63
N ILE A 248 -16.35 -11.11 10.11
CA ILE A 248 -16.02 -11.43 8.70
C ILE A 248 -16.11 -12.94 8.37
N PHE A 249 -16.11 -13.79 9.40
CA PHE A 249 -16.18 -15.25 9.28
C PHE A 249 -17.60 -15.79 9.18
N THR A 250 -18.60 -14.93 9.39
CA THR A 250 -20.01 -15.32 9.34
C THR A 250 -20.68 -14.60 8.19
N PRO A 251 -21.38 -15.33 7.29
CA PRO A 251 -22.07 -14.69 6.20
C PRO A 251 -23.16 -13.76 6.74
N SER A 252 -23.18 -12.53 6.25
CA SER A 252 -24.24 -11.57 6.54
C SER A 252 -24.77 -10.96 5.25
N SER A 253 -26.09 -10.91 5.11
CA SER A 253 -26.77 -10.22 4.01
C SER A 253 -27.49 -8.97 4.53
N GLY A 254 -27.71 -8.01 3.66
CA GLY A 254 -28.32 -6.73 4.04
C GLY A 254 -28.29 -5.74 2.89
N ARG A 255 -29.16 -4.73 2.97
CA ARG A 255 -29.24 -3.71 1.92
C ARG A 255 -28.05 -2.78 1.96
N ASN A 256 -27.31 -2.68 0.87
CA ASN A 256 -26.17 -1.79 0.74
C ASN A 256 -26.08 -1.21 -0.68
N GLN A 257 -25.10 -0.35 -0.91
CA GLN A 257 -24.92 0.39 -2.14
C GLN A 257 -23.46 0.38 -2.62
N ILE A 258 -23.31 0.42 -3.94
CA ILE A 258 -22.07 0.70 -4.65
C ILE A 258 -22.27 1.99 -5.42
N GLN A 259 -21.43 3.00 -5.18
CA GLN A 259 -21.52 4.30 -5.85
C GLN A 259 -20.50 4.36 -6.98
N ILE A 260 -20.90 4.91 -8.12
CA ILE A 260 -20.01 5.19 -9.25
C ILE A 260 -19.97 6.69 -9.44
N TRP A 261 -18.76 7.24 -9.38
CA TRP A 261 -18.49 8.66 -9.54
C TRP A 261 -17.73 8.89 -10.83
N ASP A 262 -18.09 9.95 -11.56
CA ASP A 262 -17.44 10.35 -12.81
C ASP A 262 -16.71 11.68 -12.64
N LEU A 263 -15.44 11.68 -12.99
CA LEU A 263 -14.56 12.84 -13.03
C LEU A 263 -14.44 13.29 -14.49
N VAL A 264 -15.06 14.41 -14.81
CA VAL A 264 -15.13 15.01 -16.15
C VAL A 264 -14.05 16.09 -16.28
N ASN A 265 -13.20 15.94 -17.28
CA ASN A 265 -12.17 16.92 -17.66
C ASN A 265 -11.28 17.39 -16.49
N GLU A 266 -11.02 16.52 -15.51
CA GLU A 266 -10.24 16.82 -14.30
C GLU A 266 -10.81 17.93 -13.38
N LYS A 267 -11.98 18.48 -13.71
CA LYS A 267 -12.52 19.73 -13.10
C LYS A 267 -13.85 19.55 -12.38
N GLU A 268 -14.61 18.54 -12.78
CA GLU A 268 -15.94 18.36 -12.24
C GLU A 268 -16.11 16.90 -11.85
N LEU A 269 -16.53 16.69 -10.62
CA LEU A 269 -16.87 15.38 -10.09
C LEU A 269 -18.38 15.30 -9.94
N TYR A 270 -18.99 14.24 -10.46
CA TYR A 270 -20.41 13.99 -10.29
C TYR A 270 -20.66 12.55 -9.82
N LEU A 271 -21.85 12.35 -9.24
CA LEU A 271 -22.37 11.01 -9.00
C LEU A 271 -23.04 10.53 -10.29
N TYR A 272 -22.42 9.53 -10.93
CA TYR A 272 -22.94 8.88 -12.13
C TYR A 272 -24.15 8.02 -11.77
N CYS A 273 -23.99 7.05 -10.86
CA CYS A 273 -25.09 6.25 -10.34
C CYS A 273 -24.78 5.60 -8.98
N THR A 274 -25.82 5.10 -8.34
CA THR A 274 -25.79 4.28 -7.13
C THR A 274 -26.50 2.96 -7.42
N LEU A 275 -25.75 1.87 -7.26
CA LEU A 275 -26.20 0.50 -7.45
C LEU A 275 -26.56 -0.09 -6.09
N TRP A 276 -27.85 -0.26 -5.83
CA TRP A 276 -28.38 -0.85 -4.61
C TRP A 276 -28.49 -2.37 -4.75
N HIS A 277 -28.16 -3.09 -3.68
CA HIS A 277 -28.22 -4.55 -3.62
C HIS A 277 -28.53 -5.02 -2.19
N ASP A 278 -28.96 -6.28 -2.03
CA ASP A 278 -29.26 -6.87 -0.71
C ASP A 278 -28.20 -7.91 -0.26
N TRP A 279 -26.98 -7.81 -0.79
CA TRP A 279 -25.88 -8.78 -0.55
C TRP A 279 -25.00 -8.51 0.68
N GLY A 280 -25.27 -7.41 1.40
CA GLY A 280 -24.54 -7.01 2.61
C GLY A 280 -23.37 -6.06 2.37
N SER A 281 -22.42 -6.03 3.29
CA SER A 281 -21.23 -5.17 3.22
C SER A 281 -20.36 -5.54 2.02
N VAL A 282 -19.82 -4.53 1.32
CA VAL A 282 -18.87 -4.74 0.23
C VAL A 282 -17.46 -4.80 0.82
N TYR A 283 -16.71 -5.87 0.56
CA TYR A 283 -15.34 -6.02 1.05
C TYR A 283 -14.30 -5.68 -0.01
N GLN A 284 -14.52 -6.08 -1.25
CA GLN A 284 -13.60 -5.81 -2.35
C GLN A 284 -14.36 -5.49 -3.64
N LEU A 285 -13.93 -4.45 -4.33
CA LEU A 285 -14.33 -4.04 -5.66
C LEU A 285 -13.11 -4.07 -6.58
N GLN A 286 -13.26 -4.62 -7.78
CA GLN A 286 -12.23 -4.52 -8.81
C GLN A 286 -12.85 -4.52 -10.21
N TRP A 287 -12.67 -3.44 -10.96
CA TRP A 287 -13.00 -3.42 -12.38
C TRP A 287 -12.14 -4.41 -13.14
N CYS A 288 -12.77 -5.04 -14.14
CA CYS A 288 -12.07 -5.87 -15.09
C CYS A 288 -11.02 -5.03 -15.83
N PRO A 289 -9.75 -5.48 -15.92
CA PRO A 289 -8.64 -4.73 -16.52
C PRO A 289 -8.69 -4.70 -18.05
N CYS A 290 -9.84 -4.36 -18.64
CA CYS A 290 -10.05 -4.19 -20.08
C CYS A 290 -10.96 -3.00 -20.38
N VAL A 291 -10.93 -2.52 -21.61
CA VAL A 291 -11.75 -1.40 -22.08
C VAL A 291 -12.93 -1.96 -22.87
N PHE A 292 -14.13 -1.49 -22.55
CA PHE A 292 -15.38 -1.92 -23.16
C PHE A 292 -15.90 -0.89 -24.15
N ASN A 293 -16.52 -1.37 -25.24
CA ASN A 293 -17.09 -0.51 -26.27
C ASN A 293 -18.63 -0.36 -26.16
N LYS A 294 -19.07 0.90 -26.33
CA LYS A 294 -20.42 1.40 -26.70
C LYS A 294 -21.59 1.18 -25.72
N ASP A 295 -21.84 -0.05 -25.25
CA ASP A 295 -23.06 -0.35 -24.48
C ASP A 295 -22.81 -0.64 -23.00
N ILE A 296 -21.65 -1.17 -22.67
CA ILE A 296 -21.22 -1.50 -21.30
C ILE A 296 -20.09 -0.54 -20.93
N LEU A 297 -20.22 0.13 -19.78
CA LEU A 297 -19.19 0.98 -19.20
C LEU A 297 -18.01 0.11 -18.72
N GLY A 298 -18.32 -0.97 -18.01
CA GLY A 298 -17.33 -1.96 -17.58
C GLY A 298 -17.94 -3.15 -16.87
N CYS A 299 -17.12 -4.17 -16.65
CA CYS A 299 -17.44 -5.31 -15.78
C CYS A 299 -16.80 -5.10 -14.40
N LEU A 300 -17.62 -5.08 -13.35
CA LEU A 300 -17.18 -4.88 -11.97
C LEU A 300 -17.30 -6.19 -11.19
N GLY A 301 -16.18 -6.69 -10.67
CA GLY A 301 -16.15 -7.78 -9.70
C GLY A 301 -16.40 -7.26 -8.29
N VAL A 302 -17.24 -7.97 -7.53
CA VAL A 302 -17.67 -7.58 -6.18
C VAL A 302 -17.61 -8.79 -5.25
N VAL A 303 -16.94 -8.63 -4.11
CA VAL A 303 -17.01 -9.57 -2.99
C VAL A 303 -17.78 -8.93 -1.84
N THR A 304 -18.81 -9.63 -1.37
CA THR A 304 -19.73 -9.15 -0.34
C THR A 304 -19.73 -10.04 0.90
N SER A 305 -20.29 -9.53 1.99
CA SER A 305 -20.29 -10.20 3.30
C SER A 305 -21.12 -11.48 3.36
N ASP A 306 -21.95 -11.77 2.36
CA ASP A 306 -22.62 -13.07 2.23
C ASP A 306 -21.65 -14.18 1.76
N GLY A 307 -20.39 -13.85 1.45
CA GLY A 307 -19.35 -14.79 1.05
C GLY A 307 -19.43 -15.24 -0.41
N ILE A 308 -20.20 -14.52 -1.23
CA ILE A 308 -20.41 -14.83 -2.64
C ILE A 308 -19.72 -13.75 -3.48
N MET A 309 -18.98 -14.17 -4.51
CA MET A 309 -18.39 -13.25 -5.47
C MET A 309 -19.35 -13.07 -6.66
N ARG A 310 -19.50 -11.83 -7.12
CA ARG A 310 -20.40 -11.47 -8.21
C ARG A 310 -19.69 -10.62 -9.24
N ILE A 311 -20.14 -10.72 -10.49
CA ILE A 311 -19.69 -9.86 -11.59
C ILE A 311 -20.90 -9.11 -12.11
N ILE A 312 -20.79 -7.79 -12.20
CA ILE A 312 -21.86 -6.88 -12.60
C ILE A 312 -21.41 -6.12 -13.84
N ASN A 313 -22.24 -6.11 -14.87
CA ASN A 313 -22.03 -5.27 -16.03
C ASN A 313 -22.70 -3.93 -15.80
N VAL A 314 -21.91 -2.87 -15.72
CA VAL A 314 -22.44 -1.51 -15.57
C VAL A 314 -22.71 -0.95 -16.96
N PRO A 315 -23.96 -0.55 -17.30
CA PRO A 315 -24.28 -0.02 -18.62
C PRO A 315 -23.68 1.39 -18.81
N SER A 316 -23.33 1.74 -20.05
CA SER A 316 -22.76 3.06 -20.40
C SER A 316 -23.77 4.20 -20.33
N LYS A 317 -25.06 3.89 -20.44
CA LYS A 317 -26.17 4.84 -20.34
C LYS A 317 -27.14 4.38 -19.27
N ILE A 318 -27.23 5.15 -18.20
CA ILE A 318 -28.15 4.91 -17.11
C ILE A 318 -29.26 5.98 -17.16
N SER A 319 -30.52 5.54 -17.12
CA SER A 319 -31.68 6.44 -17.10
C SER A 319 -31.93 7.08 -15.74
N HIS A 320 -31.61 6.38 -14.64
CA HIS A 320 -31.85 6.81 -13.27
C HIS A 320 -30.59 6.71 -12.42
N LYS A 321 -30.31 7.74 -11.61
CA LYS A 321 -29.15 7.73 -10.71
C LYS A 321 -29.17 6.59 -9.70
N ASN A 322 -30.34 6.11 -9.29
CA ASN A 322 -30.47 4.98 -8.37
C ASN A 322 -30.99 3.76 -9.13
N VAL A 323 -30.24 2.66 -9.09
CA VAL A 323 -30.57 1.40 -9.76
C VAL A 323 -30.50 0.26 -8.75
N PHE A 324 -31.52 -0.59 -8.70
CA PHE A 324 -31.51 -1.77 -7.85
C PHE A 324 -31.13 -3.03 -8.63
N ILE A 325 -30.15 -3.78 -8.14
CA ILE A 325 -29.63 -5.01 -8.75
C ILE A 325 -30.18 -6.22 -7.99
N ASN A 326 -31.04 -7.00 -8.65
CA ASN A 326 -31.54 -8.26 -8.08
C ASN A 326 -30.59 -9.44 -8.39
N GLU A 327 -30.16 -9.55 -9.64
CA GLU A 327 -29.30 -10.64 -10.13
C GLU A 327 -28.02 -10.04 -10.74
N ALA A 328 -26.87 -10.62 -10.41
CA ALA A 328 -25.60 -10.32 -11.06
C ALA A 328 -25.46 -11.14 -12.36
N GLU A 329 -24.56 -10.72 -13.25
CA GLU A 329 -24.32 -11.43 -14.51
C GLU A 329 -23.71 -12.81 -14.25
N TYR A 330 -22.69 -12.85 -13.39
CA TYR A 330 -22.08 -14.08 -12.91
C TYR A 330 -22.07 -14.08 -11.39
N THR A 331 -22.38 -15.24 -10.81
CA THR A 331 -22.37 -15.47 -9.36
C THR A 331 -21.54 -16.70 -9.08
N LEU A 332 -20.43 -16.49 -8.37
CA LEU A 332 -19.46 -17.52 -8.01
C LEU A 332 -19.63 -17.82 -6.53
N GLN A 333 -19.96 -19.07 -6.21
CA GLN A 333 -20.19 -19.52 -4.84
C GLN A 333 -19.54 -20.88 -4.63
N LEU A 334 -18.99 -21.09 -3.44
CA LEU A 334 -18.49 -22.38 -2.97
C LEU A 334 -19.38 -22.90 -1.84
N PRO A 335 -19.68 -24.20 -1.78
CA PRO A 335 -20.46 -24.77 -0.70
C PRO A 335 -19.66 -24.70 0.62
N ASN A 336 -20.30 -24.24 1.69
CA ASN A 336 -19.75 -24.16 3.05
C ASN A 336 -18.45 -23.33 3.18
N CYS A 337 -18.22 -22.38 2.26
CA CYS A 337 -17.02 -21.55 2.27
C CYS A 337 -17.34 -20.13 1.79
N LEU A 338 -16.82 -19.13 2.50
CA LEU A 338 -16.94 -17.73 2.09
C LEU A 338 -15.76 -17.35 1.19
N ILE A 339 -16.07 -16.71 0.06
CA ILE A 339 -15.08 -16.04 -0.77
C ILE A 339 -14.69 -14.73 -0.08
N SER A 340 -13.40 -14.53 0.15
CA SER A 340 -12.87 -13.40 0.93
C SER A 340 -12.25 -12.31 0.07
N CYS A 341 -11.60 -12.68 -1.02
CA CYS A 341 -10.92 -11.77 -1.94
C CYS A 341 -10.76 -12.40 -3.31
N PHE A 342 -10.43 -11.61 -4.32
CA PHE A 342 -10.19 -12.09 -5.67
C PHE A 342 -9.20 -11.21 -6.44
N SER A 343 -8.70 -11.72 -7.57
CA SER A 343 -7.96 -10.96 -8.57
C SER A 343 -8.33 -11.45 -9.98
N TRP A 344 -8.54 -10.50 -10.89
CA TRP A 344 -8.56 -10.79 -12.32
C TRP A 344 -7.21 -11.37 -12.79
N ILE A 345 -7.26 -12.33 -13.69
CA ILE A 345 -6.06 -12.88 -14.33
C ILE A 345 -5.88 -12.18 -15.67
N SER A 346 -5.03 -11.17 -15.68
CA SER A 346 -4.71 -10.39 -16.89
C SER A 346 -3.40 -10.88 -17.50
N THR A 347 -3.45 -11.42 -18.71
CA THR A 347 -2.26 -11.79 -19.51
C THR A 347 -1.80 -10.67 -20.43
N GLY A 348 -2.58 -9.59 -20.57
CA GLY A 348 -2.22 -8.39 -21.32
C GLY A 348 -2.66 -8.39 -22.79
N ASP A 349 -2.80 -9.56 -23.39
CA ASP A 349 -3.14 -9.71 -24.81
C ASP A 349 -4.59 -10.17 -25.05
N GLU A 350 -5.24 -10.74 -24.02
CA GLU A 350 -6.59 -11.32 -24.13
C GLU A 350 -7.54 -10.76 -23.06
N PHE A 351 -8.85 -10.87 -23.32
CA PHE A 351 -9.88 -10.62 -22.32
C PHE A 351 -9.67 -11.54 -21.10
N PRO A 352 -9.62 -11.01 -19.87
CA PRO A 352 -9.43 -11.81 -18.67
C PRO A 352 -10.70 -12.63 -18.38
N LYS A 353 -10.72 -13.87 -18.88
CA LYS A 353 -11.80 -14.84 -18.66
C LYS A 353 -11.72 -15.53 -17.30
N GLN A 354 -10.54 -15.48 -16.68
CA GLN A 354 -10.25 -16.23 -15.46
C GLN A 354 -10.09 -15.32 -14.23
N LEU A 355 -10.48 -15.88 -13.10
CA LEU A 355 -10.48 -15.22 -11.79
C LEU A 355 -9.81 -16.15 -10.78
N LEU A 356 -8.86 -15.60 -10.03
CA LEU A 356 -8.30 -16.29 -8.88
C LEU A 356 -8.96 -15.78 -7.61
N VAL A 357 -9.49 -16.68 -6.80
CA VAL A 357 -10.32 -16.36 -5.64
C VAL A 357 -9.70 -16.94 -4.38
N GLY A 358 -9.56 -16.10 -3.35
CA GLY A 358 -9.17 -16.51 -2.00
C GLY A 358 -10.39 -16.82 -1.14
N CYS A 359 -10.25 -17.82 -0.27
CA CYS A 359 -11.33 -18.29 0.59
C CYS A 359 -11.03 -18.11 2.08
N SER A 360 -12.12 -18.05 2.85
CA SER A 360 -12.11 -17.98 4.32
C SER A 360 -11.46 -19.18 5.03
N ASN A 361 -11.38 -20.34 4.36
CA ASN A 361 -10.79 -21.56 4.90
C ASN A 361 -9.32 -21.80 4.48
N GLY A 362 -8.67 -20.83 3.82
CA GLY A 362 -7.28 -20.96 3.39
C GLY A 362 -7.06 -21.58 2.01
N TYR A 363 -8.15 -21.87 1.29
CA TYR A 363 -8.07 -22.42 -0.06
C TYR A 363 -8.10 -21.32 -1.11
N VAL A 364 -7.49 -21.61 -2.25
CA VAL A 364 -7.57 -20.78 -3.46
C VAL A 364 -8.35 -21.54 -4.52
N ALA A 365 -9.25 -20.85 -5.22
CA ALA A 365 -10.03 -21.38 -6.32
C ALA A 365 -9.74 -20.60 -7.61
N LEU A 366 -9.51 -21.31 -8.71
CA LEU A 366 -9.46 -20.71 -10.04
C LEU A 366 -10.81 -20.91 -10.73
N TRP A 367 -11.41 -19.83 -11.23
CA TRP A 367 -12.67 -19.86 -11.96
C TRP A 367 -12.48 -19.33 -13.37
N ASP A 368 -13.17 -19.94 -14.33
CA ASP A 368 -13.37 -19.39 -15.66
C ASP A 368 -14.81 -18.88 -15.75
N ILE A 369 -14.99 -17.62 -16.15
CA ILE A 369 -16.29 -16.97 -16.24
C ILE A 369 -17.13 -17.61 -17.36
N VAL A 370 -16.49 -18.01 -18.47
CA VAL A 370 -17.18 -18.51 -19.66
C VAL A 370 -17.62 -19.96 -19.49
N ASP A 371 -16.82 -20.78 -18.81
CA ASP A 371 -17.07 -22.22 -18.59
C ASP A 371 -17.72 -22.51 -17.21
N SER A 372 -18.21 -21.47 -16.53
CA SER A 372 -18.59 -21.44 -15.11
C SER A 372 -19.77 -22.33 -14.69
N GLN A 373 -20.36 -23.13 -15.59
CA GLN A 373 -21.52 -23.99 -15.28
C GLN A 373 -21.17 -25.13 -14.29
N ASN A 374 -19.89 -25.51 -14.17
CA ASN A 374 -19.45 -26.70 -13.42
C ASN A 374 -18.61 -26.41 -12.15
N GLY A 375 -18.45 -25.15 -11.74
CA GLY A 375 -17.65 -24.76 -10.57
C GLY A 375 -16.19 -24.39 -10.90
N PRO A 376 -15.29 -24.34 -9.90
CA PRO A 376 -13.90 -23.94 -10.13
C PRO A 376 -13.12 -24.94 -10.98
N LEU A 377 -12.18 -24.45 -11.79
CA LEU A 377 -11.18 -25.25 -12.51
C LEU A 377 -10.28 -26.02 -11.54
N PHE A 378 -9.86 -25.39 -10.45
CA PHE A 378 -9.21 -26.06 -9.33
C PHE A 378 -9.57 -25.40 -8.00
N TYR A 379 -9.44 -26.18 -6.92
CA TYR A 379 -9.66 -25.73 -5.56
C TYR A 379 -8.66 -26.42 -4.62
N ILE A 380 -7.70 -25.67 -4.09
CA ILE A 380 -6.52 -26.23 -3.39
C ILE A 380 -6.22 -25.48 -2.09
N PRO A 381 -5.69 -26.17 -1.07
CA PRO A 381 -5.25 -25.52 0.18
C PRO A 381 -3.89 -24.83 -0.02
N ILE A 382 -3.81 -23.53 0.28
CA ILE A 382 -2.55 -22.76 0.22
C ILE A 382 -2.19 -22.18 1.60
N HIS A 383 -3.19 -21.81 2.40
CA HIS A 383 -3.06 -21.26 3.74
C HIS A 383 -3.86 -22.10 4.74
N ASP A 384 -3.58 -21.90 6.03
CA ASP A 384 -4.29 -22.58 7.12
C ASP A 384 -5.53 -21.80 7.63
N SER A 385 -5.74 -20.58 7.13
CA SER A 385 -6.78 -19.67 7.61
C SER A 385 -7.24 -18.68 6.52
N TYR A 386 -8.12 -17.76 6.90
CA TYR A 386 -8.76 -16.77 6.04
C TYR A 386 -7.76 -16.02 5.17
N ILE A 387 -7.86 -16.19 3.85
CA ILE A 387 -7.04 -15.46 2.88
C ILE A 387 -7.54 -14.03 2.83
N HIS A 388 -6.66 -13.09 3.19
CA HIS A 388 -6.97 -11.68 3.26
C HIS A 388 -6.88 -11.00 1.90
N THR A 389 -5.81 -11.26 1.14
CA THR A 389 -5.60 -10.66 -0.18
C THR A 389 -4.92 -11.62 -1.13
N VAL A 390 -5.25 -11.46 -2.42
CA VAL A 390 -4.61 -12.13 -3.56
C VAL A 390 -4.21 -11.02 -4.54
N THR A 391 -2.95 -11.00 -4.98
CA THR A 391 -2.45 -9.98 -5.91
C THR A 391 -1.66 -10.64 -7.03
N GLN A 392 -2.01 -10.34 -8.28
CA GLN A 392 -1.29 -10.83 -9.46
C GLN A 392 0.04 -10.08 -9.65
N CYS A 393 1.12 -10.81 -9.98
CA CYS A 393 2.42 -10.26 -10.37
C CYS A 393 2.46 -9.80 -11.84
N SER A 394 1.45 -9.03 -12.27
CA SER A 394 1.34 -8.52 -13.65
C SER A 394 2.43 -7.49 -14.00
N ASN A 395 2.82 -7.24 -15.25
CA ASN A 395 2.63 -8.03 -16.46
C ASN A 395 3.76 -9.08 -16.65
N GLU A 396 4.88 -8.94 -15.94
CA GLU A 396 6.09 -9.76 -16.18
C GLU A 396 5.90 -11.22 -15.75
N PHE A 397 5.16 -11.46 -14.67
CA PHE A 397 4.87 -12.80 -14.15
C PHE A 397 3.35 -13.02 -14.09
N PRO A 398 2.67 -13.11 -15.25
CA PRO A 398 1.21 -13.12 -15.31
C PRO A 398 0.59 -14.36 -14.65
N THR A 399 1.35 -15.45 -14.53
CA THR A 399 0.92 -16.69 -13.88
C THR A 399 1.22 -16.74 -12.37
N MET A 400 1.99 -15.77 -11.84
CA MET A 400 2.34 -15.73 -10.43
C MET A 400 1.39 -14.81 -9.65
N PHE A 401 1.02 -15.26 -8.46
CA PHE A 401 0.20 -14.53 -7.52
C PHE A 401 0.84 -14.55 -6.14
N VAL A 402 0.63 -13.46 -5.40
CA VAL A 402 1.01 -13.34 -4.01
C VAL A 402 -0.23 -13.39 -3.17
N THR A 403 -0.21 -14.20 -2.11
CA THR A 403 -1.33 -14.37 -1.19
C THR A 403 -0.89 -14.09 0.23
N THR A 404 -1.79 -13.48 1.01
CA THR A 404 -1.61 -13.30 2.46
C THR A 404 -2.85 -13.79 3.18
N ALA A 405 -2.66 -14.38 4.35
CA ALA A 405 -3.76 -14.86 5.16
C ALA A 405 -3.53 -14.59 6.64
N TYR A 406 -4.54 -14.94 7.44
CA TYR A 406 -4.53 -14.76 8.90
C TYR A 406 -3.64 -15.80 9.61
N ASP A 407 -3.02 -16.71 8.85
CA ASP A 407 -1.92 -17.56 9.31
C ASP A 407 -0.57 -16.83 9.36
N CYS A 408 -0.56 -15.51 9.07
CA CYS A 408 0.62 -14.65 9.04
C CYS A 408 1.70 -15.05 8.01
N TYR A 409 1.36 -15.91 7.04
CA TYR A 409 2.22 -16.22 5.91
C TYR A 409 1.93 -15.31 4.73
N THR A 410 3.01 -14.93 4.03
CA THR A 410 2.95 -14.45 2.66
C THR A 410 3.49 -15.54 1.75
N ARG A 411 2.70 -15.98 0.77
CA ARG A 411 3.08 -17.03 -0.18
C ARG A 411 3.07 -16.49 -1.60
N ILE A 412 3.95 -17.02 -2.45
CA ILE A 412 3.85 -16.92 -3.91
C ILE A 412 3.32 -18.26 -4.42
N ILE A 413 2.39 -18.19 -5.38
CA ILE A 413 1.83 -19.33 -6.09
C ILE A 413 1.93 -19.10 -7.59
N ASP A 414 2.27 -20.12 -8.36
CA ASP A 414 2.11 -20.14 -9.82
C ASP A 414 0.86 -20.95 -10.19
N ILE A 415 -0.10 -20.33 -10.87
CA ILE A 415 -1.39 -20.96 -11.20
C ILE A 415 -1.28 -22.13 -12.17
N ARG A 416 -0.15 -22.30 -12.86
CA ARG A 416 0.06 -23.42 -13.80
C ARG A 416 0.25 -24.75 -13.08
N HIS A 417 0.95 -24.72 -11.94
CA HIS A 417 1.27 -25.89 -11.14
C HIS A 417 1.19 -25.57 -9.64
N PRO A 418 0.03 -25.16 -9.13
CA PRO A 418 -0.05 -24.54 -7.82
C PRO A 418 0.16 -25.51 -6.65
N GLU A 419 0.05 -26.82 -6.88
CA GLU A 419 0.37 -27.86 -5.89
C GLU A 419 1.88 -27.96 -5.61
N PHE A 420 2.72 -27.72 -6.62
CA PHE A 420 4.18 -27.84 -6.53
C PHE A 420 4.87 -26.49 -6.39
N GLU A 421 4.37 -25.48 -7.10
CA GLU A 421 4.92 -24.12 -7.16
C GLU A 421 4.19 -23.19 -6.20
N ASN A 422 4.09 -23.61 -4.94
CA ASN A 422 3.74 -22.73 -3.82
C ASN A 422 4.98 -22.56 -2.92
N LYS A 423 5.32 -21.31 -2.61
CA LYS A 423 6.47 -20.99 -1.78
C LYS A 423 6.11 -19.94 -0.75
N ALA A 424 6.37 -20.24 0.52
CA ALA A 424 6.35 -19.23 1.57
C ALA A 424 7.51 -18.24 1.36
N LEU A 425 7.18 -16.98 1.14
CA LEU A 425 8.13 -15.88 1.05
C LEU A 425 8.61 -15.45 2.42
N SER A 426 7.66 -15.21 3.31
CA SER A 426 7.91 -14.73 4.65
C SER A 426 6.82 -15.21 5.60
N HIS A 427 7.21 -15.41 6.85
CA HIS A 427 6.30 -15.65 7.96
C HIS A 427 6.48 -14.51 8.94
N LYS A 428 5.41 -13.77 9.19
CA LYS A 428 5.41 -12.58 10.04
C LYS A 428 4.76 -12.94 11.38
N ARG A 429 4.97 -12.10 12.40
CA ARG A 429 4.33 -12.28 13.71
C ARG A 429 2.91 -11.73 13.77
N ASP A 430 2.54 -10.93 12.78
CA ASP A 430 1.28 -10.20 12.71
C ASP A 430 0.71 -10.33 11.29
N ILE A 431 -0.60 -10.07 11.16
CA ILE A 431 -1.33 -10.16 9.91
C ILE A 431 -0.83 -9.07 8.95
N CYS A 432 -0.56 -9.47 7.71
CA CYS A 432 -0.19 -8.54 6.64
C CYS A 432 -1.48 -7.95 6.03
N TYR A 433 -1.98 -6.85 6.59
CA TYR A 433 -3.24 -6.22 6.13
C TYR A 433 -3.17 -5.64 4.72
N ALA A 434 -1.98 -5.24 4.27
CA ALA A 434 -1.81 -4.68 2.95
C ALA A 434 -0.59 -5.28 2.24
N ILE A 435 -0.82 -5.66 0.99
CA ILE A 435 0.19 -6.11 0.06
C ILE A 435 -0.15 -5.57 -1.34
N ALA A 436 0.87 -5.17 -2.08
CA ALA A 436 0.70 -4.71 -3.44
C ALA A 436 1.91 -5.11 -4.29
N TRP A 437 1.66 -5.34 -5.57
CA TRP A 437 2.71 -5.60 -6.55
C TRP A 437 3.07 -4.31 -7.28
N SER A 438 4.36 -4.04 -7.45
CA SER A 438 4.83 -2.93 -8.27
C SER A 438 5.47 -3.44 -9.56
N ASN A 439 4.80 -3.17 -10.69
CA ASN A 439 5.21 -3.65 -12.01
C ASN A 439 6.60 -3.15 -12.41
N LEU A 440 6.86 -1.85 -12.23
CA LEU A 440 8.14 -1.25 -12.63
C LEU A 440 9.31 -1.71 -11.75
N LEU A 441 9.04 -2.06 -10.48
CA LEU A 441 10.06 -2.53 -9.53
C LEU A 441 10.22 -4.05 -9.54
N GLN A 442 9.31 -4.80 -10.20
CA GLN A 442 9.27 -6.26 -10.16
C GLN A 442 9.40 -6.82 -8.73
N SER A 443 8.75 -6.14 -7.78
CA SER A 443 8.89 -6.38 -6.35
C SER A 443 7.55 -6.25 -5.63
N ILE A 444 7.45 -6.96 -4.53
CA ILE A 444 6.31 -6.99 -3.63
C ILE A 444 6.52 -5.89 -2.61
N ILE A 445 5.49 -5.09 -2.38
CA ILE A 445 5.45 -4.13 -1.28
C ILE A 445 4.48 -4.71 -0.26
N SER A 446 4.98 -4.94 0.95
CA SER A 446 4.20 -5.59 2.01
C SER A 446 4.40 -4.90 3.35
N THR A 447 3.42 -5.10 4.23
CA THR A 447 3.44 -4.56 5.59
C THR A 447 4.05 -5.57 6.56
N THR A 448 4.88 -5.11 7.48
CA THR A 448 5.55 -5.96 8.48
C THR A 448 5.38 -5.34 9.87
N GLU A 449 5.08 -6.17 10.87
CA GLU A 449 4.82 -5.73 12.26
C GLU A 449 3.72 -4.65 12.35
N SER A 450 2.76 -4.69 11.41
CA SER A 450 1.71 -3.69 11.19
C SER A 450 2.17 -2.27 10.86
N GLN A 451 3.35 -1.82 11.27
CA GLN A 451 3.80 -0.41 11.18
C GLN A 451 4.79 -0.13 10.04
N LEU A 452 5.54 -1.14 9.61
CA LEU A 452 6.61 -0.99 8.62
C LEU A 452 6.10 -1.34 7.23
N VAL A 453 6.43 -0.49 6.25
CA VAL A 453 6.23 -0.81 4.84
C VAL A 453 7.57 -1.21 4.24
N MET A 454 7.62 -2.41 3.69
CA MET A 454 8.83 -3.04 3.14
C MET A 454 8.66 -3.28 1.65
N ILE A 455 9.76 -3.19 0.91
CA ILE A 455 9.87 -3.74 -0.45
C ILE A 455 10.72 -5.00 -0.43
N GLU A 456 10.20 -6.06 -1.04
CA GLU A 456 10.82 -7.38 -1.13
C GLU A 456 10.81 -7.83 -2.61
N SER A 457 11.98 -8.11 -3.18
CA SER A 457 12.06 -8.67 -4.54
C SER A 457 11.73 -10.16 -4.53
N ILE A 458 11.02 -10.65 -5.56
CA ILE A 458 10.78 -12.08 -5.78
C ILE A 458 12.08 -12.88 -5.85
N ARG A 459 13.16 -12.25 -6.34
CA ARG A 459 14.47 -12.88 -6.54
C ARG A 459 15.32 -12.94 -5.25
N GLY A 460 14.86 -12.31 -4.15
CA GLY A 460 15.07 -12.84 -2.80
C GLY A 460 16.33 -12.45 -2.01
N LEU A 461 16.82 -11.20 -2.06
CA LEU A 461 17.98 -10.81 -1.21
C LEU A 461 17.94 -9.40 -0.60
N THR A 462 17.07 -8.50 -1.05
CA THR A 462 17.05 -7.12 -0.55
C THR A 462 15.68 -6.76 -0.01
N THR A 463 15.56 -6.67 1.31
CA THR A 463 14.42 -6.01 1.95
C THR A 463 14.82 -4.58 2.31
N GLN A 464 13.99 -3.61 1.96
CA GLN A 464 14.23 -2.20 2.32
C GLN A 464 12.97 -1.60 2.93
N ILE A 465 13.15 -0.82 4.00
CA ILE A 465 12.07 -0.08 4.65
C ILE A 465 11.76 1.16 3.80
N LEU A 466 10.49 1.30 3.39
CA LEU A 466 9.97 2.43 2.62
C LEU A 466 9.41 3.53 3.52
N ASP A 467 8.56 3.14 4.48
CA ASP A 467 7.94 4.04 5.45
C ASP A 467 7.77 3.31 6.80
N GLU A 468 7.63 4.11 7.86
CA GLU A 468 7.47 3.66 9.24
C GLU A 468 6.36 4.49 9.90
N ARG A 469 5.35 3.80 10.43
CA ARG A 469 4.10 4.40 10.94
C ARG A 469 3.95 4.22 12.44
N HIS A 470 3.12 5.07 13.05
CA HIS A 470 2.67 4.90 14.44
C HIS A 470 1.42 4.03 14.55
N GLY A 471 0.57 4.05 13.52
CA GLY A 471 -0.59 3.17 13.39
C GLY A 471 -0.33 2.01 12.42
N SER A 472 -1.25 1.04 12.40
CA SER A 472 -1.19 -0.08 11.47
C SER A 472 -1.42 0.39 10.03
N VAL A 473 -0.61 -0.09 9.10
CA VAL A 473 -0.78 0.15 7.67
C VAL A 473 -1.90 -0.75 7.17
N MET A 474 -2.96 -0.12 6.67
CA MET A 474 -4.20 -0.81 6.30
C MET A 474 -4.33 -1.01 4.80
N CYS A 475 -3.71 -0.15 3.99
CA CYS A 475 -3.79 -0.25 2.53
C CYS A 475 -2.52 0.25 1.82
N LEU A 476 -2.31 -0.27 0.61
CA LEU A 476 -1.23 0.09 -0.29
C LEU A 476 -1.82 0.28 -1.70
N GLY A 477 -1.44 1.36 -2.37
CA GLY A 477 -1.80 1.64 -3.75
C GLY A 477 -0.54 1.71 -4.62
N THR A 478 -0.45 0.86 -5.64
CA THR A 478 0.60 0.91 -6.67
C THR A 478 0.00 1.27 -8.02
N SER A 479 0.83 1.73 -8.95
CA SER A 479 0.44 2.03 -10.33
C SER A 479 1.23 1.19 -11.31
N LYS A 480 0.62 0.93 -12.47
CA LYS A 480 1.29 0.30 -13.62
C LYS A 480 2.14 1.32 -14.41
N LEU A 481 1.84 2.61 -14.27
CA LEU A 481 2.43 3.70 -15.07
C LEU A 481 3.66 4.34 -14.43
N HIS A 482 3.75 4.27 -13.09
CA HIS A 482 4.78 4.94 -12.32
C HIS A 482 5.11 4.16 -11.03
N PRO A 483 6.27 4.42 -10.41
CA PRO A 483 6.77 3.62 -9.29
C PRO A 483 6.29 4.10 -7.91
N PHE A 484 5.54 5.19 -7.84
CA PHE A 484 5.05 5.73 -6.57
C PHE A 484 4.09 4.76 -5.89
N VAL A 485 4.25 4.68 -4.57
CA VAL A 485 3.46 3.83 -3.69
C VAL A 485 2.69 4.74 -2.75
N ALA A 486 1.36 4.66 -2.79
CA ALA A 486 0.49 5.27 -1.80
C ALA A 486 0.34 4.31 -0.62
N ILE A 487 0.40 4.85 0.59
CA ILE A 487 0.34 4.10 1.84
C ILE A 487 -0.71 4.78 2.72
N GLY A 488 -1.73 4.03 3.13
CA GLY A 488 -2.75 4.48 4.07
C GLY A 488 -2.69 3.68 5.38
N SER A 489 -2.76 4.39 6.50
CA SER A 489 -2.65 3.81 7.83
C SER A 489 -3.84 4.17 8.75
N SER A 490 -3.93 3.45 9.87
CA SER A 490 -4.97 3.64 10.88
C SER A 490 -4.85 4.95 11.66
N ASP A 491 -3.71 5.64 11.54
CA ASP A 491 -3.47 6.99 12.08
C ASP A 491 -4.14 8.11 11.26
N GLY A 492 -4.87 7.75 10.19
CA GLY A 492 -5.56 8.68 9.31
C GLY A 492 -4.66 9.44 8.35
N ILE A 493 -3.43 8.98 8.15
CA ILE A 493 -2.46 9.63 7.27
C ILE A 493 -2.32 8.84 5.98
N VAL A 494 -2.28 9.55 4.86
CA VAL A 494 -1.85 9.01 3.56
C VAL A 494 -0.49 9.57 3.19
N THR A 495 0.43 8.67 2.82
CA THR A 495 1.74 9.04 2.31
C THR A 495 2.01 8.48 0.94
N VAL A 496 2.89 9.15 0.20
CA VAL A 496 3.40 8.69 -1.09
C VAL A 496 4.91 8.61 -1.02
N VAL A 497 5.45 7.47 -1.47
CA VAL A 497 6.88 7.18 -1.47
C VAL A 497 7.33 6.77 -2.85
N ASN A 498 8.55 7.17 -3.24
CA ASN A 498 9.22 6.69 -4.44
C ASN A 498 10.34 5.68 -4.08
N PRO A 499 10.13 4.36 -4.28
CA PRO A 499 11.13 3.35 -3.96
C PRO A 499 12.43 3.47 -4.78
N PHE A 500 12.38 4.01 -6.01
CA PHE A 500 13.58 4.18 -6.83
C PHE A 500 14.58 5.16 -6.24
N ARG A 501 14.18 6.03 -5.30
CA ARG A 501 15.14 6.88 -4.59
C ARG A 501 16.06 6.08 -3.66
N LEU A 502 15.57 4.98 -3.08
CA LEU A 502 16.37 4.09 -2.25
C LEU A 502 17.30 3.17 -3.07
N LEU A 503 16.87 2.84 -4.29
CA LEU A 503 17.67 2.10 -5.26
C LEU A 503 18.70 3.01 -5.96
N GLY A 504 18.32 4.26 -6.22
CA GLY A 504 19.05 5.20 -7.07
C GLY A 504 20.06 6.09 -6.34
N PHE A 505 19.86 6.36 -5.06
CA PHE A 505 20.77 7.15 -4.23
C PHE A 505 21.49 6.29 -3.17
N SER A 506 22.70 6.70 -2.82
CA SER A 506 23.42 6.16 -1.65
C SER A 506 22.65 6.47 -0.35
N HIS A 507 22.87 5.69 0.72
CA HIS A 507 22.23 5.74 2.06
C HIS A 507 22.07 7.14 2.72
N LYS A 508 22.63 8.20 2.13
CA LYS A 508 22.53 9.59 2.57
C LYS A 508 21.18 10.25 2.24
N HIS A 509 20.45 9.78 1.23
CA HIS A 509 19.10 10.25 0.94
C HIS A 509 18.10 9.25 1.52
N ARG A 510 17.44 9.62 2.62
CA ARG A 510 16.27 8.87 3.10
C ARG A 510 15.21 8.90 2.00
N ALA A 511 14.37 7.86 1.91
CA ALA A 511 13.16 7.94 1.10
C ALA A 511 12.42 9.23 1.47
N ASN A 512 12.17 10.10 0.49
CA ASN A 512 11.32 11.24 0.72
C ASN A 512 9.90 10.70 0.81
N VAL A 513 9.45 10.47 2.04
CA VAL A 513 8.07 10.12 2.35
C VAL A 513 7.26 11.40 2.34
N HIS A 514 6.38 11.54 1.37
CA HIS A 514 5.52 12.71 1.23
C HIS A 514 4.18 12.45 1.91
N ARG A 515 3.93 13.11 3.03
CA ARG A 515 2.60 13.13 3.68
C ARG A 515 1.66 14.01 2.86
N ILE A 516 0.60 13.41 2.32
CA ILE A 516 -0.39 14.11 1.50
C ILE A 516 -1.39 14.81 2.42
N PHE A 517 -1.97 14.06 3.36
CA PHE A 517 -2.92 14.58 4.34
C PHE A 517 -2.98 13.72 5.59
N GLN A 518 -3.61 14.29 6.62
CA GLN A 518 -3.94 13.61 7.86
C GLN A 518 -5.37 13.96 8.29
N LEU A 519 -6.17 12.93 8.53
CA LEU A 519 -7.48 12.98 9.13
C LEU A 519 -7.35 12.71 10.64
N GLU A 520 -7.97 13.54 11.44
CA GLU A 520 -8.02 13.38 12.88
C GLU A 520 -9.47 13.47 13.36
N TYR A 521 -9.76 12.81 14.49
CA TYR A 521 -11.07 12.80 15.09
C TYR A 521 -10.99 13.18 16.56
N SER A 522 -11.80 14.16 16.97
CA SER A 522 -11.97 14.52 18.38
C SER A 522 -13.24 13.89 18.91
N GLU A 523 -13.12 12.91 19.80
CA GLU A 523 -14.27 12.25 20.42
C GLU A 523 -15.10 13.22 21.28
N LYS A 524 -14.43 14.08 22.06
CA LYS A 524 -15.09 15.09 22.91
C LYS A 524 -15.96 16.05 22.11
N GLN A 525 -15.51 16.48 20.93
CA GLN A 525 -16.23 17.43 20.08
C GLN A 525 -17.08 16.74 19.01
N LYS A 526 -16.90 15.43 18.79
CA LYS A 526 -17.43 14.66 17.65
C LYS A 526 -17.17 15.33 16.31
N LYS A 527 -15.96 15.86 16.11
CA LYS A 527 -15.55 16.59 14.90
C LYS A 527 -14.37 15.94 14.23
N TYR A 528 -14.36 16.00 12.90
CA TYR A 528 -13.24 15.61 12.07
C TYR A 528 -12.39 16.82 11.76
N ARG A 529 -11.07 16.69 11.90
CA ARG A 529 -10.10 17.69 11.45
C ARG A 529 -9.31 17.12 10.30
N PHE A 530 -9.27 17.87 9.20
CA PHE A 530 -8.57 17.50 7.99
C PHE A 530 -7.42 18.46 7.75
N SER A 531 -6.20 17.92 7.74
CA SER A 531 -4.98 18.71 7.58
C SER A 531 -4.27 18.32 6.29
N ASN A 532 -4.05 19.32 5.43
CA ASN A 532 -3.36 19.15 4.15
C ASN A 532 -1.85 19.43 4.31
N ASN A 533 -1.01 18.63 3.65
CA ASN A 533 0.45 18.85 3.51
C ASN A 533 1.18 19.10 4.85
N PHE A 534 0.91 18.30 5.87
CA PHE A 534 1.63 18.40 7.13
C PHE A 534 3.06 17.87 6.98
N ARG A 535 4.05 18.73 7.23
CA ARG A 535 5.43 18.31 7.52
C ARG A 535 5.62 18.35 9.04
N PRO A 536 5.43 17.25 9.78
CA PRO A 536 5.96 17.21 11.13
C PRO A 536 7.47 17.36 11.01
N GLY A 537 8.06 18.31 11.73
CA GLY A 537 9.48 18.27 12.00
C GLY A 537 9.76 16.89 12.58
N LEU A 538 10.62 16.11 11.91
CA LEU A 538 11.06 14.80 12.39
C LEU A 538 11.85 15.01 13.68
N THR A 539 11.18 15.15 14.82
CA THR A 539 11.78 14.73 16.08
C THR A 539 12.07 13.25 15.89
N LYS A 540 13.34 12.86 16.02
CA LYS A 540 13.72 11.45 15.96
C LYS A 540 13.00 10.77 17.11
N SER A 541 11.94 10.02 16.82
CA SER A 541 11.23 9.27 17.85
C SER A 541 12.20 8.32 18.53
N ARG A 542 12.31 8.44 19.86
CA ARG A 542 12.99 7.47 20.71
C ARG A 542 11.96 6.39 21.05
N LYS A 543 12.12 5.20 20.47
CA LYS A 543 11.21 4.05 20.54
C LYS A 543 9.79 4.37 20.02
N LEU A 544 9.33 3.59 19.04
CA LEU A 544 7.96 3.68 18.59
C LEU A 544 7.08 2.91 19.56
N ASP A 545 6.25 3.65 20.29
CA ASP A 545 5.08 3.07 20.94
C ASP A 545 3.97 2.96 19.90
N MET A 546 3.36 1.77 19.81
CA MET A 546 2.18 1.55 18.98
C MET A 546 1.01 2.30 19.61
N TYR A 547 0.40 3.22 18.86
CA TYR A 547 -0.77 3.95 19.33
C TYR A 547 -2.05 3.31 18.78
N ILE A 548 -3.06 3.22 19.62
CA ILE A 548 -4.41 2.84 19.21
C ILE A 548 -5.10 4.12 18.75
N PHE A 549 -5.52 4.14 17.48
CA PHE A 549 -6.24 5.26 16.89
C PHE A 549 -7.73 4.95 16.80
N PRO A 550 -8.61 5.97 16.86
CA PRO A 550 -10.04 5.79 16.67
C PRO A 550 -10.32 5.26 15.25
N TRP A 551 -11.19 4.26 15.12
CA TRP A 551 -11.48 3.63 13.83
C TRP A 551 -11.97 4.62 12.77
N GLN A 552 -12.60 5.72 13.19
CA GLN A 552 -13.18 6.74 12.31
C GLN A 552 -12.15 7.43 11.42
N VAL A 553 -10.88 7.53 11.85
CA VAL A 553 -9.83 8.18 11.06
C VAL A 553 -9.15 7.25 10.07
N GLN A 554 -9.37 5.94 10.20
CA GLN A 554 -8.64 4.93 9.46
C GLN A 554 -8.78 5.10 7.94
N ILE A 555 -7.66 4.99 7.23
CA ILE A 555 -7.64 4.91 5.77
C ILE A 555 -7.78 3.44 5.37
N ASN A 556 -8.89 3.07 4.72
CA ASN A 556 -9.17 1.67 4.41
C ASN A 556 -8.62 1.24 3.05
N CYS A 557 -8.57 2.14 2.08
CA CYS A 557 -8.15 1.81 0.72
C CYS A 557 -7.56 3.04 0.01
N THR A 558 -6.58 2.79 -0.84
CA THR A 558 -5.97 3.79 -1.72
C THR A 558 -5.69 3.18 -3.07
N GLU A 559 -5.97 3.90 -4.15
CA GLU A 559 -5.77 3.39 -5.50
C GLU A 559 -5.40 4.52 -6.47
N TRP A 560 -4.37 4.26 -7.27
CA TRP A 560 -3.97 5.15 -8.36
C TRP A 560 -4.85 4.92 -9.57
N ASN A 561 -5.17 5.99 -10.29
CA ASN A 561 -5.88 5.86 -11.55
C ASN A 561 -4.98 5.11 -12.56
N PRO A 562 -5.46 3.99 -13.15
CA PRO A 562 -4.66 3.16 -14.04
C PRO A 562 -4.57 3.72 -15.47
N ASN A 563 -5.33 4.77 -15.80
CA ASN A 563 -5.41 5.34 -17.14
C ASN A 563 -4.27 6.32 -17.41
N TYR A 564 -3.70 6.25 -18.62
CA TYR A 564 -2.51 7.02 -19.00
C TYR A 564 -2.66 8.53 -18.82
N SER A 565 -3.82 9.08 -19.21
CA SER A 565 -4.13 10.52 -19.11
C SER A 565 -4.19 11.02 -17.66
N HIS A 566 -4.64 10.17 -16.74
CA HIS A 566 -4.92 10.55 -15.35
C HIS A 566 -4.05 9.78 -14.35
N GLY A 567 -2.93 9.21 -14.77
CA GLY A 567 -2.10 8.34 -13.91
C GLY A 567 -1.58 9.00 -12.64
N GLY A 568 -1.60 10.33 -12.55
CA GLY A 568 -1.23 11.09 -11.34
C GLY A 568 -2.36 11.25 -10.31
N TRP A 569 -3.58 10.80 -10.61
CA TRP A 569 -4.72 10.86 -9.72
C TRP A 569 -4.68 9.74 -8.70
N LEU A 570 -4.83 10.10 -7.43
CA LEU A 570 -4.91 9.18 -6.31
C LEU A 570 -6.30 9.29 -5.67
N ALA A 571 -6.95 8.14 -5.48
CA ALA A 571 -8.15 8.02 -4.67
C ALA A 571 -7.80 7.47 -3.29
N SER A 572 -8.41 8.00 -2.24
CA SER A 572 -8.26 7.54 -0.86
C SER A 572 -9.61 7.46 -0.17
N GLY A 573 -9.93 6.29 0.37
CA GLY A 573 -11.19 5.99 1.04
C GLY A 573 -10.99 5.85 2.55
N MET A 574 -11.76 6.61 3.31
CA MET A 574 -11.69 6.67 4.77
C MET A 574 -12.84 5.90 5.41
N ALA A 575 -12.61 5.35 6.60
CA ALA A 575 -13.59 4.60 7.35
C ALA A 575 -14.81 5.46 7.76
N CYS A 576 -14.66 6.76 7.96
CA CYS A 576 -15.79 7.68 8.22
C CYS A 576 -16.69 7.95 7.00
N GLY A 577 -16.32 7.44 5.82
CA GLY A 577 -17.08 7.62 4.58
C GLY A 577 -16.68 8.82 3.73
N LEU A 578 -15.59 9.49 4.08
CA LEU A 578 -14.96 10.48 3.22
C LEU A 578 -14.19 9.79 2.09
N LEU A 579 -14.45 10.22 0.85
CA LEU A 579 -13.66 9.92 -0.34
C LEU A 579 -12.85 11.15 -0.70
N ARG A 580 -11.53 11.00 -0.85
CA ARG A 580 -10.64 12.03 -1.38
C ARG A 580 -10.13 11.61 -2.75
N LEU A 581 -10.30 12.47 -3.75
CA LEU A 581 -9.66 12.37 -5.06
C LEU A 581 -8.71 13.55 -5.22
N GLU A 582 -7.45 13.30 -5.57
CA GLU A 582 -6.45 14.34 -5.71
C GLU A 582 -5.51 14.06 -6.87
N ASP A 583 -5.21 15.11 -7.64
CA ASP A 583 -4.15 15.08 -8.63
C ASP A 583 -2.80 15.40 -7.98
N LEU A 584 -1.93 14.41 -7.90
CA LEU A 584 -0.57 14.55 -7.38
C LEU A 584 0.45 14.94 -8.46
N SER A 585 0.03 15.01 -9.72
CA SER A 585 0.87 15.39 -10.85
C SER A 585 1.04 16.89 -11.05
N ALA A 586 0.13 17.69 -10.50
CA ALA A 586 0.01 19.12 -10.74
C ALA A 586 1.15 19.98 -10.18
N ILE A 587 2.29 19.39 -9.80
CA ILE A 587 3.25 20.07 -8.98
C ILE A 587 4.70 19.87 -9.43
N HIS A 588 5.09 20.68 -10.43
CA HIS A 588 6.36 21.39 -10.34
C HIS A 588 6.27 22.31 -9.10
N ARG A 589 6.48 21.75 -7.90
CA ARG A 589 6.82 22.51 -6.69
C ARG A 589 8.25 22.98 -6.97
N ALA A 590 8.37 24.17 -7.55
CA ALA A 590 9.64 24.82 -7.84
C ALA A 590 10.50 24.93 -6.57
#